data_AF-F7SUG0-F1
#
_entry.id   AF-F7SUG0-F1
#
_cell.length_a   1.000
_cell.length_b   1.000
_cell.length_c   1.000
_cell.angle_alpha   90.00
_cell.angle_beta   90.00
_cell.angle_gamma   90.00
#
_symmetry.space_group_name_H-M   'P 1'
#
loop_
_entity.id
_entity.type
_entity.pdbx_description
1 polymer ?
#
loop_
_entity_poly.entity_id
_entity_poly.type
_entity_poly.pdbx_seq_one_letter_code
_entity_poly.pdbx_strand_id
1 'polypeptide(L)' 'MIVLYLLLPLSLLFVLAIGISLWWAVFNGQYDDTDNAGSAILRDDDGPAVHR' A
#
# COMPACT_ATOMS: atom_id res chain seq x y z
N MET A 1 -7.95 19.12 29.07
CA MET A 1 -7.55 20.30 28.26
C MET A 1 -6.17 20.16 27.64
N ILE A 2 -5.14 19.67 28.35
CA ILE A 2 -3.80 19.40 27.78
C ILE A 2 -3.79 18.39 26.62
N VAL A 3 -4.62 17.34 26.68
CA VAL A 3 -4.61 16.27 25.68
C VAL A 3 -4.98 16.77 24.28
N LEU A 4 -5.89 17.74 24.18
CA LEU A 4 -6.30 18.32 22.89
C LEU A 4 -5.13 19.04 22.21
N TYR A 5 -4.31 19.74 22.98
CA TYR A 5 -3.13 20.43 22.47
C TYR A 5 -2.02 19.47 22.01
N LEU A 6 -2.00 18.23 22.51
CA LEU A 6 -1.07 17.19 22.06
C LEU A 6 -1.63 16.39 20.88
N LEU A 7 -2.94 16.13 20.87
CA LEU A 7 -3.62 15.39 19.81
C LEU A 7 -3.71 16.18 18.50
N LEU A 8 -3.85 17.51 18.56
CA LEU A 8 -3.96 18.36 17.37
C LEU A 8 -2.70 18.37 16.47
N PRO A 9 -1.47 18.55 16.98
CA PRO A 9 -0.28 18.43 16.16
C PRO A 9 0.00 16.98 15.74
N LEU A 10 -0.30 16.01 16.62
CA LEU A 10 -0.14 14.60 16.30
C LEU A 10 -1.05 14.17 15.15
N SER A 11 -2.31 14.62 15.13
CA SER A 11 -3.23 14.32 14.02
C SER A 11 -2.78 14.98 12.72
N LEU A 12 -2.28 16.22 12.76
CA LEU A 12 -1.71 16.88 11.59
C LEU A 12 -0.52 16.10 11.03
N LEU A 13 0.36 15.57 11.90
CA LEU A 13 1.47 14.72 11.49
C LEU A 13 0.98 13.46 10.77
N PHE A 14 -0.06 12.80 11.29
CA PHE A 14 -0.65 11.64 10.62
C PHE A 14 -1.24 11.99 9.25
N VAL A 15 -1.96 13.10 9.13
CA VAL A 15 -2.53 13.56 7.86
C VAL A 15 -1.42 13.83 6.84
N LEU A 16 -0.34 14.50 7.26
CA LEU A 16 0.81 14.76 6.38
C LEU A 16 1.52 13.46 5.98
N ALA A 17 1.74 12.54 6.92
CA ALA A 17 2.38 11.25 6.64
C ALA A 17 1.57 10.43 5.62
N ILE A 18 0.24 10.34 5.81
CA ILE A 18 -0.67 9.67 4.88
C ILE A 18 -0.66 10.39 3.53
N GLY A 19 -0.74 11.73 3.52
CA GLY A 19 -0.73 12.52 2.30
C GLY A 19 0.54 12.32 1.47
N ILE A 20 1.72 12.32 2.12
CA ILE A 20 3.01 12.06 1.46
C ILE A 20 3.07 10.62 0.95
N SER A 21 2.63 9.65 1.74
CA SER A 21 2.62 8.24 1.35
C SER A 21 1.73 8.01 0.13
N LEU A 22 0.54 8.62 0.10
CA LEU A 22 -0.38 8.54 -1.04
C LEU A 22 0.16 9.27 -2.26
N TRP A 23 0.75 10.46 -2.08
CA TRP A 23 1.41 11.19 -3.15
C TRP A 23 2.50 10.31 -3.78
N TRP A 24 3.41 9.78 -2.96
CA TRP A 24 4.45 8.88 -3.42
C TRP A 24 3.88 7.67 -4.15
N ALA A 25 2.89 6.98 -3.59
CA ALA A 25 2.24 5.82 -4.20
C ALA A 25 1.65 6.10 -5.59
N VAL A 26 0.99 7.26 -5.76
CA VAL A 26 0.42 7.69 -7.04
C VAL A 26 1.51 7.98 -8.07
N PHE A 27 2.57 8.70 -7.69
CA PHE A 27 3.63 9.09 -8.63
C PHE A 27 4.66 7.99 -8.90
N ASN A 28 4.80 6.99 -8.02
CA ASN A 28 5.67 5.84 -8.22
C ASN A 28 5.03 4.73 -9.07
N GLY A 29 3.81 4.93 -9.58
CA GLY A 29 3.17 3.96 -10.48
C GLY A 29 2.80 2.64 -9.79
N GLN A 30 2.52 2.63 -8.48
CA GLN A 30 2.16 1.38 -7.78
C GLN A 30 0.91 0.71 -8.36
N TYR A 31 0.07 1.48 -9.06
CA TYR A 31 -1.16 1.04 -9.69
C TYR A 31 -0.97 0.64 -11.17
N ASP A 32 0.20 0.90 -11.76
CA ASP A 32 0.45 0.63 -13.17
C ASP A 32 0.79 -0.85 -13.41
N ASP A 33 1.29 -1.56 -12.40
CA ASP A 33 1.61 -3.00 -12.49
C ASP A 33 0.44 -3.93 -12.12
N THR A 34 -0.80 -3.43 -12.25
CA THR A 34 -2.01 -4.21 -11.93
C THR A 34 -2.22 -5.38 -12.90
N ASP A 35 -1.76 -5.25 -14.15
CA ASP A 35 -1.84 -6.30 -15.18
C ASP A 35 -0.96 -7.52 -14.81
N ASN A 36 0.25 -7.27 -14.31
CA ASN A 36 1.16 -8.32 -13.86
C ASN A 36 0.56 -9.07 -12.66
N ALA A 37 0.06 -8.34 -11.67
CA ALA A 37 -0.61 -8.92 -10.50
C ALA A 37 -1.85 -9.76 -10.89
N GLY A 38 -2.65 -9.30 -11.84
CA GLY A 38 -3.79 -10.06 -12.36
C GLY A 38 -3.37 -11.32 -13.13
N SER A 39 -2.31 -11.22 -13.92
CA SER A 39 -1.76 -12.36 -14.67
C SER A 39 -1.10 -13.41 -13.76
N ALA A 40 -0.54 -13.00 -12.62
CA ALA A 40 0.07 -13.88 -11.64
C ALA A 40 -0.93 -14.87 -11.04
N ILE A 41 -2.18 -14.44 -10.79
CA ILE A 41 -3.24 -15.33 -10.27
C ILE A 41 -3.63 -16.41 -11.31
N LEU A 42 -3.62 -16.06 -12.60
CA LEU A 42 -3.94 -17.00 -13.67
C LEU A 42 -2.78 -17.95 -14.03
N ARG A 43 -1.55 -17.49 -13.77
CA ARG A 43 -0.29 -18.24 -13.97
C ARG A 43 0.16 -18.96 -12.70
N ASP A 44 -0.66 -18.97 -11.66
CA ASP A 44 -0.40 -19.67 -10.41
C ASP A 44 -0.45 -21.18 -10.68
N ASP A 45 0.67 -21.70 -11.17
CA ASP A 45 0.88 -23.09 -11.59
C ASP A 45 1.22 -23.97 -10.38
N ASP A 46 0.63 -23.66 -9.22
CA ASP A 46 0.64 -24.43 -7.96
C ASP A 46 -0.11 -25.78 -8.09
N GLY A 47 -0.14 -26.35 -9.31
CA GLY A 47 -0.44 -27.74 -9.53
C GLY A 47 0.51 -28.60 -8.69
N PRO A 48 0.01 -29.71 -8.11
CA PRO A 48 0.79 -30.50 -7.17
C PRO A 48 2.11 -30.85 -7.85
N ALA A 49 3.22 -30.45 -7.24
CA ALA A 49 4.54 -30.90 -7.64
C ALA A 49 4.50 -32.44 -7.56
N VAL A 50 4.21 -33.08 -8.69
CA VAL A 50 4.32 -34.52 -8.86
C VAL A 50 5.82 -34.77 -8.86
N HIS A 51 6.38 -34.81 -7.65
CA HIS A 51 7.65 -35.41 -7.35
C HIS A 51 7.54 -36.87 -7.80
N ARG A 52 8.07 -37.13 -8.99
CA ARG A 52 8.31 -38.48 -9.52
C ARG A 52 9.56 -39.07 -8.87
#